data_AF-A0A8T3QGW3-F1
#
_entry.id   AF-A0A8T3QGW3-F1
#
_cell.length_a   1.000
_cell.length_b   1.000
_cell.length_c   1.000
_cell.angle_alpha   90.00
_cell.angle_beta   90.00
_cell.angle_gamma   90.00
#
_symmetry.space_group_name_H-M   'P 1'
#
loop_
_entity.id
_entity.type
_entity.pdbx_description
1 polymer ?
#
loop_
_entity_poly.entity_id
_entity_poly.type
_entity_poly.pdbx_seq_one_letter_code
_entity_poly.pdbx_strand_id
1 'polypeptide(L)'
;AVDKLTRAGLPVGNQSVLLAGVNDCVHIQRSLVHKLVANRVRPYYLYQCDLVEGSGHFRTPVGKGLEIMEGLRGHTSGYAVPTYVIDAPGGGGKIPVMPNYLISYSDHKVVLRNYEGYITTYEEPDTYRKHDSSTCRYCQHERPEPGQSGVLGLLEGERMWIEPKGFQEVHARGNTEAHRLQDPAKWVPFGVGAIEGRAGPPLRVIEDGNGSTPKPAAEYAPGEEPRPRDGEPTAAAHGELL
;
A
#
# COMPACT_ATOMS: atom_id res chain seq x y z
N ALA A 1 15.56 5.26 29.14
CA ALA A 1 14.12 4.93 28.94
C ALA A 1 13.95 3.64 28.13
N VAL A 2 14.39 3.60 26.87
CA VAL A 2 14.24 2.44 25.95
C VAL A 2 14.77 1.12 26.52
N ASP A 3 15.90 1.11 27.22
CA ASP A 3 16.44 -0.11 27.83
C ASP A 3 15.45 -0.77 28.81
N LYS A 4 14.71 0.02 29.61
CA LYS A 4 13.68 -0.49 30.52
C LYS A 4 12.53 -1.17 29.76
N LEU A 5 12.05 -0.55 28.69
CA LEU A 5 10.97 -1.09 27.86
C LEU A 5 11.39 -2.40 27.18
N THR A 6 12.55 -2.40 26.54
CA THR A 6 13.04 -3.57 25.80
C THR A 6 13.36 -4.75 26.72
N ARG A 7 13.86 -4.51 27.95
CA ARG A 7 14.06 -5.55 28.97
C ARG A 7 12.75 -6.13 29.52
N ALA A 8 11.69 -5.34 29.52
CA ALA A 8 10.35 -5.83 29.85
C ALA A 8 9.70 -6.63 28.70
N GLY A 9 10.41 -6.84 27.58
CA GLY A 9 9.89 -7.57 26.42
C GLY A 9 9.00 -6.73 25.50
N LEU A 10 8.90 -5.41 25.72
CA LEU A 10 8.08 -4.52 24.90
C LEU A 10 8.79 -4.19 23.57
N PRO A 11 8.18 -4.49 22.40
CA PRO A 11 8.72 -4.07 21.12
C PRO A 11 8.72 -2.54 21.01
N VAL A 12 9.84 -1.96 20.57
CA VAL A 12 9.98 -0.50 20.39
C VAL A 12 10.27 -0.19 18.93
N GLY A 13 9.43 0.64 18.32
CA GLY A 13 9.61 1.17 16.97
C GLY A 13 10.01 2.64 16.99
N ASN A 14 10.77 3.08 15.98
CA ASN A 14 11.05 4.48 15.73
C ASN A 14 10.31 4.95 14.47
N GLN A 15 9.66 6.10 14.60
CA GLN A 15 9.06 6.84 13.50
C GLN A 15 9.76 8.19 13.45
N SER A 16 10.45 8.47 12.34
CA SER A 16 11.16 9.72 12.12
C SER A 16 10.51 10.50 10.99
N VAL A 17 10.54 11.82 11.07
CA VAL A 17 10.15 12.71 9.96
C VAL A 17 11.42 13.19 9.28
N LEU A 18 11.41 13.21 7.95
CA LEU A 18 12.47 13.75 7.12
C LEU A 18 12.35 15.28 7.10
N LEU A 19 13.32 15.96 7.70
CA LEU A 19 13.30 17.40 7.93
C LEU A 19 14.58 18.04 7.35
N ALA A 20 14.36 19.06 6.52
CA ALA A 20 15.42 19.84 5.88
C ALA A 20 16.32 20.51 6.94
N GLY A 21 17.64 20.40 6.77
CA GLY A 21 18.63 20.95 7.69
C GLY A 21 18.77 20.22 9.03
N VAL A 22 18.05 19.10 9.24
CA VAL A 22 18.11 18.30 10.47
C VAL A 22 18.63 16.89 10.20
N ASN A 23 17.95 16.15 9.32
CA ASN A 23 18.24 14.74 9.06
C ASN A 23 18.10 14.35 7.58
N ASP A 24 18.13 15.32 6.68
CA ASP A 24 18.04 15.21 5.21
C ASP A 24 19.36 14.77 4.55
N CYS A 25 20.09 13.86 5.21
CA CYS A 25 21.37 13.33 4.76
C CYS A 25 21.46 11.82 5.00
N VAL A 26 21.90 11.08 3.98
CA VAL A 26 22.08 9.61 4.01
C VAL A 26 22.98 9.19 5.18
N HIS A 27 24.06 9.91 5.44
CA HIS A 27 25.01 9.56 6.51
C HIS A 27 24.43 9.77 7.91
N ILE A 28 23.64 10.83 8.10
CA ILE A 28 22.92 11.07 9.36
C ILE A 28 21.92 9.95 9.60
N GLN A 29 21.11 9.62 8.58
CA GLN A 29 20.12 8.56 8.65
C GLN A 29 20.75 7.20 8.91
N ARG A 30 21.87 6.87 8.25
CA ARG A 30 22.62 5.62 8.49
C ARG A 30 23.10 5.52 9.94
N SER A 31 23.70 6.59 10.46
CA SER A 31 24.14 6.67 11.86
C SER A 31 22.96 6.50 12.83
N LEU A 32 21.85 7.17 12.55
CA LEU A 32 20.62 7.09 13.35
C LEU A 32 20.08 5.65 13.38
N VAL A 33 19.86 5.02 12.23
CA VAL A 33 19.27 3.67 12.18
C VAL A 33 20.17 2.61 12.82
N HIS A 34 21.49 2.74 12.70
CA HIS A 34 22.44 1.86 13.40
C HIS A 34 22.34 2.02 14.92
N LYS A 35 22.27 3.26 15.42
CA LYS A 35 22.09 3.53 16.85
C LYS A 35 20.75 3.04 17.36
N LEU A 36 19.68 3.18 16.58
CA LEU A 36 18.36 2.65 16.93
C LEU A 36 18.40 1.13 17.11
N VAL A 37 18.94 0.41 16.11
CA VAL A 37 19.06 -1.05 16.16
C VAL A 37 19.95 -1.52 17.31
N ALA A 38 21.08 -0.84 17.56
CA ALA A 38 21.95 -1.15 18.71
C ALA A 38 21.22 -1.00 20.06
N ASN A 39 20.20 -0.14 20.13
CA ASN A 39 19.35 0.05 21.31
C ASN A 39 18.07 -0.80 21.29
N ARG A 40 17.98 -1.81 20.41
CA ARG A 40 16.81 -2.68 20.21
C ARG A 40 15.54 -1.91 19.82
N VAL A 41 15.71 -0.80 19.12
CA VAL A 41 14.62 -0.03 18.50
C VAL A 41 14.59 -0.33 17.01
N ARG A 42 13.43 -0.74 16.49
CA ARG A 42 13.23 -0.98 15.07
C ARG A 42 12.97 0.33 14.33
N PRO A 43 13.81 0.75 13.36
CA PRO A 43 13.43 1.82 12.44
C PRO A 43 12.19 1.39 11.66
N TYR A 44 11.06 2.06 11.88
CA TYR A 44 9.77 1.64 11.35
C TYR A 44 9.37 2.48 10.14
N TYR A 45 9.23 3.80 10.34
CA TYR A 45 8.92 4.74 9.27
C TYR A 45 9.89 5.90 9.20
N LEU A 46 10.17 6.33 7.98
CA LEU A 46 10.67 7.66 7.66
C LEU A 46 9.53 8.39 6.92
N TYR A 47 8.91 9.38 7.56
CA TYR A 47 7.83 10.17 6.97
C TYR A 47 8.40 11.32 6.15
N GLN A 48 7.82 11.56 4.99
CA GLN A 48 7.91 12.86 4.34
C GLN A 48 7.23 13.92 5.25
N CYS A 49 7.84 15.09 5.39
CA CYS A 49 7.25 16.18 6.16
C CYS A 49 5.92 16.65 5.52
N ASP A 50 4.85 16.64 6.34
CA ASP A 50 3.47 16.91 5.95
C ASP A 50 3.20 18.36 5.54
N LEU A 51 2.09 18.52 4.81
CA LEU A 51 1.52 19.80 4.39
C LEU A 51 0.74 20.46 5.54
N VAL A 52 1.44 20.83 6.61
CA VAL A 52 0.83 21.52 7.76
C VAL A 52 1.34 22.96 7.88
N GLU A 53 0.51 23.82 8.46
CA GLU A 53 0.88 25.21 8.69
C GLU A 53 2.14 25.29 9.56
N GLY A 54 3.08 26.17 9.18
CA GLY A 54 4.32 26.39 9.92
C GLY A 54 5.46 25.40 9.64
N SER A 55 5.22 24.24 9.00
CA SER A 55 6.29 23.23 8.76
C SER A 55 7.04 23.38 7.42
N GLY A 56 6.61 24.30 6.56
CA GLY A 56 7.07 24.37 5.16
C GLY A 56 8.60 24.46 4.99
N HIS A 57 9.29 25.14 5.89
CA HIS A 57 10.74 25.31 5.87
C HIS A 57 11.53 24.04 6.22
N PHE A 58 10.89 23.05 6.83
CA PHE A 58 11.47 21.73 7.08
C PHE A 58 11.19 20.73 5.95
N ARG A 59 10.45 21.10 4.91
CA ARG A 59 10.10 20.14 3.86
C ARG A 59 11.28 19.83 2.95
N THR A 60 11.44 18.55 2.65
CA THR A 60 12.36 18.05 1.63
C THR A 60 11.60 17.68 0.35
N PRO A 61 12.24 17.72 -0.84
CA PRO A 61 11.70 17.06 -2.02
C PRO A 61 11.65 15.54 -1.80
N VAL A 62 10.68 14.86 -2.40
CA VAL A 62 10.53 13.39 -2.31
C VAL A 62 11.79 12.67 -2.80
N GLY A 63 12.48 13.24 -3.78
CA GLY A 63 13.76 12.73 -4.30
C GLY A 63 14.84 12.60 -3.23
N LYS A 64 14.85 13.44 -2.20
CA LYS A 64 15.82 13.32 -1.10
C LYS A 64 15.53 12.09 -0.23
N GLY A 65 14.25 11.77 -0.01
CA GLY A 65 13.87 10.52 0.64
C GLY A 65 14.27 9.30 -0.18
N LEU A 66 14.07 9.32 -1.49
CA LEU A 66 14.51 8.25 -2.40
C LEU A 66 16.05 8.06 -2.39
N GLU A 67 16.80 9.16 -2.41
CA GLU A 67 18.27 9.16 -2.28
C GLU A 67 18.71 8.48 -0.98
N ILE A 68 18.07 8.83 0.15
CA ILE A 68 18.33 8.20 1.45
C ILE A 68 18.01 6.70 1.41
N MET A 69 16.86 6.32 0.84
CA MET A 69 16.46 4.92 0.77
C MET A 69 17.43 4.08 -0.08
N GLU A 70 17.91 4.61 -1.21
CA GLU A 70 18.95 3.98 -2.01
C GLU A 70 20.25 3.81 -1.20
N GLY A 71 20.68 4.84 -0.48
CA GLY A 71 21.88 4.81 0.35
C GLY A 71 21.79 3.96 1.62
N LEU A 72 20.61 3.44 1.96
CA LEU A 72 20.40 2.53 3.10
C LEU A 72 20.19 1.09 2.65
N ARG A 73 19.31 0.85 1.67
CA ARG A 73 18.99 -0.51 1.20
C ARG A 73 20.26 -1.17 0.63
N GLY A 74 20.58 -2.37 1.12
CA GLY A 74 21.79 -3.10 0.71
C GLY A 74 23.09 -2.62 1.36
N HIS A 75 23.18 -1.36 1.75
CA HIS A 75 24.34 -0.79 2.46
C HIS A 75 24.32 -1.00 3.98
N THR A 76 23.19 -1.45 4.53
CA THR A 76 23.04 -1.84 5.93
C THR A 76 22.15 -3.07 6.06
N SER A 77 22.09 -3.66 7.26
CA SER A 77 21.13 -4.72 7.59
C SER A 77 19.72 -4.32 7.18
N GLY A 78 18.99 -5.24 6.54
CA GLY A 78 17.61 -5.02 6.13
C GLY A 78 16.67 -4.65 7.29
N TYR A 79 16.98 -5.09 8.51
CA TYR A 79 16.25 -4.73 9.73
C TYR A 79 16.38 -3.25 10.10
N ALA A 80 17.47 -2.60 9.68
CA ALA A 80 17.74 -1.19 9.94
C ALA A 80 17.13 -0.25 8.87
N VAL A 81 16.54 -0.79 7.80
CA VAL A 81 15.98 0.02 6.71
C VAL A 81 14.49 0.31 7.01
N PRO A 82 14.12 1.55 7.34
CA PRO A 82 12.72 1.90 7.57
C PRO A 82 11.93 1.87 6.25
N THR A 83 10.61 1.94 6.33
CA THR A 83 9.78 2.25 5.16
C THR A 83 9.70 3.76 5.00
N TYR A 84 10.11 4.31 3.86
CA TYR A 84 9.88 5.71 3.55
C TYR A 84 8.44 5.88 3.03
N VAL A 85 7.68 6.77 3.66
CA VAL A 85 6.25 6.95 3.39
C VAL A 85 5.88 8.41 3.21
N ILE A 86 4.86 8.64 2.39
CA ILE A 86 4.17 9.92 2.27
C ILE A 86 2.75 9.70 2.77
N ASP A 87 2.30 10.50 3.74
CA ASP A 87 0.88 10.50 4.11
C ASP A 87 0.08 11.21 3.02
N ALA A 88 -0.84 10.48 2.40
CA ALA A 88 -1.66 10.99 1.32
C ALA A 88 -2.65 12.04 1.87
N PRO A 89 -2.64 13.28 1.33
CA PRO A 89 -3.63 14.29 1.69
C PRO A 89 -5.06 13.75 1.47
N GLY A 90 -5.99 14.14 2.35
CA GLY A 90 -7.36 13.64 2.31
C GLY A 90 -7.56 12.25 2.93
N GLY A 91 -6.57 11.74 3.68
CA GLY A 91 -6.72 10.51 4.45
C GLY A 91 -6.53 9.22 3.65
N GLY A 92 -5.84 9.28 2.50
CA GLY A 92 -5.57 8.11 1.66
C GLY A 92 -4.56 7.11 2.25
N GLY A 93 -4.03 7.38 3.44
CA GLY A 93 -3.11 6.51 4.17
C GLY A 93 -1.63 6.75 3.84
N LYS A 94 -0.79 5.85 4.38
CA LYS A 94 0.67 5.90 4.27
C LYS A 94 1.12 5.21 2.99
N ILE A 95 1.51 5.99 1.99
CA ILE A 95 1.95 5.46 0.69
C ILE A 95 3.47 5.22 0.76
N PRO A 96 3.95 3.96 0.67
CA PRO A 96 5.37 3.68 0.64
C PRO A 96 6.00 4.14 -0.67
N VAL A 97 7.19 4.71 -0.58
CA VAL A 97 7.98 5.19 -1.71
C VAL A 97 9.39 4.63 -1.59
N MET A 98 9.90 4.02 -2.67
CA MET A 98 11.21 3.41 -2.71
C MET A 98 11.84 3.50 -4.10
N PRO A 99 13.17 3.30 -4.23
CA PRO A 99 13.79 3.21 -5.53
C PRO A 99 13.27 2.01 -6.35
N ASN A 100 13.34 2.13 -7.68
CA ASN A 100 12.94 1.05 -8.59
C ASN A 100 14.07 0.03 -8.73
N TYR A 101 13.80 -1.22 -8.34
CA TYR A 101 14.73 -2.34 -8.49
C TYR A 101 14.32 -3.31 -9.61
N LEU A 102 13.02 -3.38 -9.94
CA LEU A 102 12.54 -4.05 -11.15
C LEU A 102 12.85 -3.14 -12.36
N ILE A 103 13.55 -3.68 -13.35
CA ILE A 103 13.92 -2.97 -14.59
C ILE A 103 13.01 -3.38 -15.75
N SER A 104 12.78 -4.68 -15.90
CA SER A 104 12.00 -5.24 -17.01
C SER A 104 11.43 -6.61 -16.64
N TYR A 105 10.48 -7.11 -17.41
CA TYR A 105 9.90 -8.45 -17.25
C TYR A 105 9.38 -8.99 -18.59
N SER A 106 9.28 -10.31 -18.70
CA SER A 106 8.63 -11.04 -19.79
C SER A 106 7.62 -12.04 -19.20
N ASP A 107 7.16 -12.99 -20.01
CA ASP A 107 6.27 -14.08 -19.62
C ASP A 107 6.88 -15.14 -18.68
N HIS A 108 8.21 -15.19 -18.54
CA HIS A 108 8.90 -16.21 -17.75
C HIS A 108 10.19 -15.70 -17.06
N LYS A 109 10.51 -14.40 -17.17
CA LYS A 109 11.71 -13.81 -16.56
C LYS A 109 11.47 -12.38 -16.10
N VAL A 110 12.14 -12.02 -15.00
CA VAL A 110 12.23 -10.63 -14.54
C VAL A 110 13.69 -10.17 -14.52
N VAL A 111 13.95 -8.93 -14.92
CA VAL A 111 15.26 -8.26 -14.86
C VAL A 111 15.27 -7.31 -13.68
N LEU A 112 16.19 -7.50 -12.74
CA LEU A 112 16.34 -6.66 -11.55
C LEU A 112 17.74 -6.05 -11.47
N ARG A 113 17.85 -4.90 -10.80
CA ARG A 113 19.13 -4.42 -10.26
C ARG A 113 19.19 -4.58 -8.74
N ASN A 114 20.40 -4.65 -8.20
CA ASN A 114 20.63 -4.44 -6.77
C ASN A 114 21.10 -3.00 -6.47
N TYR A 115 21.52 -2.76 -5.23
CA TYR A 115 22.04 -1.47 -4.74
C TYR A 115 23.41 -1.09 -5.33
N GLU A 116 24.17 -2.04 -5.88
CA GLU A 116 25.49 -1.82 -6.50
C GLU A 116 25.38 -1.50 -7.99
N GLY A 117 24.18 -1.63 -8.57
CA GLY A 117 23.97 -1.59 -10.01
C GLY A 117 24.25 -2.92 -10.71
N TYR A 118 24.41 -4.03 -9.97
CA TYR A 118 24.46 -5.36 -10.55
C TYR A 118 23.08 -5.72 -11.10
N ILE A 119 23.00 -5.97 -12.41
CA ILE A 119 21.77 -6.32 -13.13
C ILE A 119 21.75 -7.83 -13.33
N THR A 120 20.64 -8.47 -12.97
CA THR A 120 20.48 -9.93 -13.05
C THR A 120 19.06 -10.31 -13.48
N THR A 121 18.90 -11.56 -13.91
CA THR A 121 17.60 -12.14 -14.25
C THR A 121 17.18 -13.17 -13.22
N TYR A 122 15.90 -13.19 -12.88
CA TYR A 122 15.25 -14.29 -12.16
C TYR A 122 14.26 -14.99 -13.10
N GLU A 123 14.37 -16.31 -13.19
CA GLU A 123 13.50 -17.16 -14.02
C GLU A 123 12.25 -17.56 -13.22
N GLU A 124 11.09 -17.28 -13.79
CA GLU A 124 9.79 -17.57 -13.21
C GLU A 124 9.33 -18.98 -13.60
N PRO A 125 8.51 -19.64 -12.77
CA PRO A 125 8.07 -21.00 -13.02
C PRO A 125 7.05 -21.09 -14.17
N ASP A 126 7.33 -21.92 -15.17
CA ASP A 126 6.42 -22.18 -16.30
C ASP A 126 5.09 -22.86 -15.90
N THR A 127 5.07 -23.54 -14.75
CA THR A 127 3.97 -24.44 -14.35
C THR A 127 3.30 -24.04 -13.04
N TYR A 128 3.35 -22.76 -12.68
CA TYR A 128 2.66 -22.28 -11.48
C TYR A 128 1.15 -22.55 -11.56
N ARG A 129 0.66 -23.36 -10.62
CA ARG A 129 -0.78 -23.57 -10.41
C ARG A 129 -1.25 -22.61 -9.33
N LYS A 130 -2.23 -21.77 -9.67
CA LYS A 130 -2.87 -20.87 -8.70
C LYS A 130 -3.37 -21.69 -7.50
N HIS A 131 -3.22 -21.09 -6.33
CA HIS A 131 -3.77 -21.60 -5.09
C HIS A 131 -5.26 -21.93 -5.21
N ASP A 132 -5.66 -23.10 -4.72
CA ASP A 132 -7.06 -23.54 -4.70
C ASP A 132 -7.77 -22.96 -3.48
N SER A 133 -8.54 -21.90 -3.71
CA SER A 133 -9.32 -21.23 -2.67
C SER A 133 -10.41 -22.13 -2.07
N SER A 134 -10.88 -23.16 -2.79
CA SER A 134 -11.94 -24.04 -2.33
C SER A 134 -11.52 -24.99 -1.23
N THR A 135 -10.20 -25.20 -1.03
CA THR A 135 -9.65 -26.08 0.00
C THR A 135 -8.93 -25.29 1.11
N CYS A 136 -8.77 -23.99 0.95
CA CYS A 136 -8.05 -23.13 1.89
C CYS A 136 -8.97 -22.54 2.95
N ARG A 137 -8.71 -22.89 4.21
CA ARG A 137 -9.45 -22.34 5.36
C ARG A 137 -9.47 -20.81 5.38
N TYR A 138 -8.36 -20.16 5.03
CA TYR A 138 -8.25 -18.70 5.06
C TYR A 138 -9.04 -18.03 3.93
N CYS A 139 -9.05 -18.63 2.73
CA CYS A 139 -9.88 -18.14 1.63
C CYS A 139 -11.38 -18.32 1.91
N GLN A 140 -11.75 -19.40 2.58
CA GLN A 140 -13.15 -19.67 2.95
C GLN A 140 -13.65 -18.79 4.10
N HIS A 141 -12.75 -18.26 4.93
CA HIS A 141 -13.05 -17.41 6.09
C HIS A 141 -12.36 -16.06 5.92
N GLU A 142 -12.48 -15.50 4.72
CA GLU A 142 -11.93 -14.19 4.44
C GLU A 142 -12.61 -13.14 5.32
N ARG A 143 -11.81 -12.24 5.89
CA ARG A 143 -12.32 -11.10 6.65
C ARG A 143 -12.92 -10.11 5.63
N PRO A 144 -14.22 -9.83 5.67
CA PRO A 144 -14.82 -8.89 4.74
C PRO A 144 -14.34 -7.46 5.04
N GLU A 145 -13.87 -6.76 4.01
CA GLU A 145 -13.55 -5.33 4.06
C GLU A 145 -14.36 -4.54 3.02
N PRO A 146 -15.69 -4.40 3.22
CA PRO A 146 -16.59 -3.82 2.22
C PRO A 146 -16.15 -2.41 1.81
N GLY A 147 -16.06 -2.19 0.50
CA GLY A 147 -15.67 -0.89 -0.07
C GLY A 147 -14.16 -0.61 -0.08
N GLN A 148 -13.32 -1.51 0.44
CA GLN A 148 -11.86 -1.29 0.55
C GLN A 148 -11.01 -2.15 -0.39
N SER A 149 -11.59 -2.96 -1.28
CA SER A 149 -10.77 -3.83 -2.14
C SER A 149 -9.90 -3.08 -3.15
N GLY A 150 -10.29 -1.86 -3.58
CA GLY A 150 -9.43 -0.97 -4.37
C GLY A 150 -8.73 -1.65 -5.56
N VAL A 151 -7.41 -1.53 -5.64
CA VAL A 151 -6.58 -2.17 -6.69
C VAL A 151 -6.53 -3.70 -6.52
N LEU A 152 -6.61 -4.23 -5.31
CA LEU A 152 -6.66 -5.68 -5.08
C LEU A 152 -7.92 -6.28 -5.72
N GLY A 153 -9.06 -5.60 -5.59
CA GLY A 153 -10.30 -6.01 -6.25
C GLY A 153 -10.21 -6.00 -7.79
N LEU A 154 -9.31 -5.20 -8.39
CA LEU A 154 -9.00 -5.30 -9.83
C LEU A 154 -8.24 -6.59 -10.15
N LEU A 155 -7.27 -6.96 -9.30
CA LEU A 155 -6.46 -8.17 -9.46
C LEU A 155 -7.27 -9.47 -9.21
N GLU A 156 -8.25 -9.41 -8.33
CA GLU A 156 -9.15 -10.53 -8.01
C GLU A 156 -10.28 -10.69 -9.02
N GLY A 157 -10.44 -9.71 -9.92
CA GLY A 157 -11.51 -9.70 -10.91
C GLY A 157 -12.87 -9.43 -10.29
N GLU A 158 -12.95 -8.66 -9.20
CA GLU A 158 -14.22 -8.16 -8.66
C GLU A 158 -14.81 -7.05 -9.54
N ARG A 159 -13.92 -6.29 -10.20
CA ARG A 159 -14.21 -5.16 -11.09
C ARG A 159 -13.08 -5.00 -12.13
N MET A 160 -13.32 -4.30 -13.24
CA MET A 160 -12.30 -4.08 -14.28
C MET A 160 -11.61 -2.73 -14.27
N TRP A 161 -12.19 -1.71 -13.62
CA TRP A 161 -11.58 -0.39 -13.51
C TRP A 161 -12.02 0.33 -12.21
N ILE A 162 -11.32 1.41 -11.88
CA ILE A 162 -11.66 2.38 -10.84
C ILE A 162 -11.71 3.73 -11.52
N GLU A 163 -12.82 4.46 -11.35
CA GLU A 163 -12.99 5.79 -11.94
C GLU A 163 -13.25 6.85 -10.85
N PRO A 164 -12.78 8.09 -11.04
CA PRO A 164 -13.15 9.20 -10.17
C PRO A 164 -14.66 9.48 -10.23
N LYS A 165 -15.21 10.05 -9.15
CA LYS A 165 -16.59 10.55 -9.15
C LYS A 165 -16.77 11.59 -10.27
N GLY A 166 -17.84 11.45 -11.04
CA GLY A 166 -18.14 12.36 -12.15
C GLY A 166 -17.41 12.02 -13.46
N PHE A 167 -16.70 10.89 -13.53
CA PHE A 167 -15.90 10.52 -14.70
C PHE A 167 -16.73 10.47 -15.98
N GLN A 168 -17.92 9.85 -15.93
CA GLN A 168 -18.77 9.65 -17.11
C GLN A 168 -19.30 10.97 -17.66
N GLU A 169 -19.72 11.87 -16.79
CA GLU A 169 -20.27 13.18 -17.13
C GLU A 169 -19.19 14.07 -17.76
N VAL A 170 -17.98 14.08 -17.20
CA VAL A 170 -16.84 14.82 -17.75
C VAL A 170 -16.40 14.24 -19.10
N HIS A 171 -16.39 12.91 -19.24
CA HIS A 171 -15.96 12.25 -20.47
C HIS A 171 -17.00 12.27 -21.59
N ALA A 172 -18.29 12.36 -21.26
CA ALA A 172 -19.35 12.51 -22.26
C ALA A 172 -19.24 13.85 -23.02
N ARG A 173 -18.61 14.88 -22.43
CA ARG A 173 -18.40 16.21 -23.04
C ARG A 173 -19.68 16.82 -23.66
N GLY A 174 -20.85 16.53 -23.07
CA GLY A 174 -22.14 17.01 -23.56
C GLY A 174 -22.77 16.18 -24.69
N ASN A 175 -22.18 15.06 -25.10
CA ASN A 175 -22.83 14.10 -25.99
C ASN A 175 -24.00 13.42 -25.26
N THR A 176 -25.15 13.37 -25.92
CA THR A 176 -26.38 12.72 -25.42
C THR A 176 -26.38 11.21 -25.62
N GLU A 177 -25.51 10.69 -26.47
CA GLU A 177 -25.39 9.26 -26.76
C GLU A 177 -24.13 8.69 -26.10
N ALA A 178 -24.31 7.62 -25.31
CA ALA A 178 -23.20 6.89 -24.72
C ALA A 178 -22.36 6.22 -25.82
N HIS A 179 -21.04 6.41 -25.78
CA HIS A 179 -20.14 5.82 -26.76
C HIS A 179 -20.13 4.29 -26.60
N ARG A 180 -20.04 3.52 -27.70
CA ARG A 180 -20.03 2.03 -27.67
C ARG A 180 -18.96 1.42 -26.75
N LEU A 181 -17.86 2.14 -26.47
CA LEU A 181 -16.82 1.69 -25.53
C LEU A 181 -17.21 1.83 -24.06
N GLN A 182 -18.24 2.61 -23.74
CA GLN A 182 -18.76 2.83 -22.39
C GLN A 182 -19.75 1.75 -21.98
N ASP A 183 -20.20 0.89 -22.91
CA ASP A 183 -21.03 -0.28 -22.60
C ASP A 183 -20.20 -1.34 -21.87
N PRO A 184 -20.47 -1.63 -20.58
CA PRO A 184 -19.72 -2.63 -19.82
C PRO A 184 -19.83 -4.03 -20.41
N ALA A 185 -20.93 -4.35 -21.10
CA ALA A 185 -21.14 -5.67 -21.71
C ALA A 185 -20.15 -5.96 -22.86
N LYS A 186 -19.50 -4.92 -23.40
CA LYS A 186 -18.45 -5.07 -24.43
C LYS A 186 -17.18 -5.73 -23.88
N TRP A 187 -16.88 -5.50 -22.61
CA TRP A 187 -15.59 -5.82 -22.02
C TRP A 187 -15.69 -7.11 -21.20
N VAL A 188 -15.70 -8.25 -21.88
CA VAL A 188 -15.68 -9.55 -21.22
C VAL A 188 -14.32 -10.19 -21.43
N PRO A 189 -13.54 -10.48 -20.36
CA PRO A 189 -12.24 -11.12 -20.49
C PRO A 189 -12.45 -12.59 -20.87
N PHE A 190 -12.28 -12.90 -22.15
CA PHE A 190 -12.21 -14.27 -22.64
C PHE A 190 -10.76 -14.76 -22.51
N GLY A 191 -10.54 -15.81 -21.72
CA GLY A 191 -9.22 -16.42 -21.60
C GLY A 191 -8.73 -17.03 -22.91
N VAL A 192 -7.43 -17.34 -23.00
CA VAL A 192 -6.88 -18.04 -24.16
C VAL A 192 -7.57 -19.41 -24.31
N GLY A 193 -8.28 -19.61 -25.42
CA GLY A 193 -9.06 -20.84 -25.68
C GLY A 193 -10.51 -20.82 -25.20
N ALA A 194 -11.02 -19.70 -24.67
CA ALA A 194 -12.45 -19.55 -24.42
C ALA A 194 -13.19 -19.48 -25.76
N ILE A 195 -13.97 -20.52 -26.07
CA ILE A 195 -14.94 -20.52 -27.17
C ILE A 195 -15.92 -19.39 -26.89
N GLU A 196 -16.12 -18.47 -27.85
CA GLU A 196 -17.12 -17.41 -27.78
C GLU A 196 -18.44 -17.97 -27.24
N GLY A 197 -18.91 -17.48 -26.08
CA GLY A 197 -20.20 -17.89 -25.52
C GLY A 197 -20.24 -18.31 -24.05
N ARG A 198 -19.10 -18.38 -23.33
CA ARG A 198 -19.10 -18.47 -21.86
C ARG A 198 -18.39 -17.27 -21.24
N ALA A 199 -19.11 -16.15 -21.19
CA ALA A 199 -18.75 -15.01 -20.37
C ALA A 199 -18.93 -15.37 -18.89
N GLY A 200 -17.96 -15.00 -18.03
CA GLY A 200 -18.24 -14.90 -16.59
C GLY A 200 -19.35 -13.89 -16.33
N PRO A 201 -20.03 -13.93 -15.17
CA PRO A 201 -21.02 -12.91 -14.83
C PRO A 201 -20.36 -11.51 -14.89
N PRO A 202 -21.09 -10.48 -15.37
CA PRO A 202 -20.56 -9.13 -15.43
C PRO A 202 -20.12 -8.68 -14.04
N LEU A 203 -18.93 -8.06 -13.98
CA LEU A 203 -18.35 -7.59 -12.74
C LEU A 203 -19.17 -6.42 -12.18
N ARG A 204 -19.37 -6.41 -10.85
CA ARG A 204 -20.23 -5.41 -10.21
C ARG A 204 -19.55 -4.04 -10.21
N VAL A 205 -20.30 -3.01 -10.61
CA VAL A 205 -19.93 -1.61 -10.36
C VAL A 205 -20.23 -1.31 -8.90
N ILE A 206 -19.31 -0.63 -8.19
CA ILE A 206 -19.64 -0.10 -6.86
C ILE A 206 -20.65 1.02 -7.06
N GLU A 207 -21.89 0.79 -6.63
CA GLU A 207 -22.87 1.87 -6.49
C GLU A 207 -22.42 2.83 -5.39
N ASP A 208 -22.73 4.12 -5.58
CA ASP A 208 -22.50 5.17 -4.59
C ASP A 208 -22.90 4.67 -3.19
N GLY A 209 -22.04 4.87 -2.20
CA GLY A 209 -22.18 4.37 -0.81
C GLY A 209 -23.38 4.90 -0.01
N ASN A 210 -24.51 5.21 -0.64
CA ASN A 210 -25.78 5.61 -0.03
C ASN A 210 -26.74 4.44 0.26
N GLY A 211 -26.36 3.20 -0.03
CA GLY A 211 -27.13 2.02 0.37
C GLY A 211 -26.92 1.68 1.85
N SER A 212 -27.55 2.41 2.76
CA SER A 212 -27.65 2.06 4.18
C SER A 212 -28.51 0.80 4.38
N THR A 213 -27.95 -0.37 4.09
CA THR A 213 -28.42 -1.61 4.73
C THR A 213 -27.85 -1.65 6.14
N PRO A 214 -28.66 -1.85 7.20
CA PRO A 214 -28.14 -1.97 8.55
C PRO A 214 -27.18 -3.16 8.60
N LYS A 215 -25.91 -2.89 8.94
CA LYS A 215 -24.91 -3.94 9.12
C LYS A 215 -25.39 -4.89 10.23
N PRO A 216 -25.42 -6.22 10.04
CA PRO A 216 -25.37 -7.12 11.18
C PRO A 216 -24.05 -6.84 11.91
N ALA A 217 -24.11 -6.78 13.24
CA ALA A 217 -22.91 -6.63 14.05
C ALA A 217 -21.96 -7.78 13.72
N ALA A 218 -20.72 -7.46 13.30
CA ALA A 218 -19.70 -8.48 13.15
C ALA A 218 -19.43 -9.08 14.54
N GLU A 219 -19.78 -10.35 14.73
CA GLU A 219 -19.34 -11.11 15.90
C GLU A 219 -17.85 -11.39 15.74
N TYR A 220 -17.04 -10.63 16.47
CA TYR A 220 -15.60 -10.84 16.53
C TYR A 220 -15.29 -12.16 17.25
N ALA A 221 -14.36 -12.95 16.71
CA ALA A 221 -13.89 -14.14 17.40
C ALA A 221 -13.08 -13.73 18.66
N PRO A 222 -13.00 -14.58 19.70
CA PRO A 222 -12.21 -14.28 20.89
C PRO A 222 -10.74 -14.01 20.53
N GLY A 223 -10.27 -12.78 20.78
CA GLY A 223 -8.91 -12.33 20.47
C GLY A 223 -8.77 -11.46 19.22
N GLU A 224 -9.85 -11.21 18.48
CA GLU A 224 -9.87 -10.23 17.40
C GLU A 224 -10.13 -8.82 17.96
N GLU A 225 -9.24 -7.88 17.65
CA GLU A 225 -9.41 -6.48 18.05
C GLU A 225 -10.39 -5.79 17.09
N PRO A 226 -11.47 -5.16 17.61
CA PRO A 226 -12.44 -4.47 16.77
C PRO A 226 -11.77 -3.30 16.06
N ARG A 227 -12.06 -3.15 14.77
CA ARG A 227 -11.56 -2.00 14.01
C ARG A 227 -12.28 -0.73 14.53
N PRO A 228 -11.57 0.39 14.72
CA PRO A 228 -12.20 1.69 14.98
C PRO A 228 -13.15 2.05 13.83
N ARG A 229 -14.24 2.76 14.15
CA ARG A 229 -15.24 3.17 13.16
C ARG A 229 -14.62 4.11 12.13
N ASP A 230 -15.26 4.29 10.98
CA ASP A 230 -14.81 5.27 9.98
C ASP A 230 -14.71 6.66 10.64
N GLY A 231 -13.49 7.23 10.63
CA GLY A 231 -13.16 8.50 11.28
C GLY A 231 -12.60 8.37 12.70
N GLU A 232 -12.63 7.18 13.33
CA GLU A 232 -11.93 6.93 14.58
C GLU A 232 -10.46 6.55 14.29
N PRO A 233 -9.50 7.13 15.03
CA PRO A 233 -8.10 6.88 14.79
C PRO A 233 -7.76 5.41 15.11
N THR A 234 -6.95 4.79 14.25
CA THR A 234 -6.53 3.37 14.35
C THR A 234 -5.64 3.06 15.55
N ALA A 235 -5.29 4.09 16.30
CA ALA A 235 -4.73 4.04 17.64
C ALA A 235 -5.24 5.29 18.36
N ALA A 236 -5.47 5.24 19.67
CA ALA A 236 -5.58 6.47 20.45
C ALA A 236 -4.29 7.28 20.20
N ALA A 237 -4.37 8.33 19.38
CA ALA A 237 -3.47 9.43 19.54
C ALA A 237 -3.67 9.85 21.00
N HIS A 238 -2.70 9.59 21.87
CA HIS A 238 -2.65 10.19 23.20
C HIS A 238 -2.45 11.70 23.01
N GLY A 239 -3.47 12.36 22.48
CA GLY A 239 -3.68 13.79 22.52
C GLY A 239 -4.33 14.11 23.85
N GLU A 240 -3.54 13.95 24.91
CA GLU A 240 -3.73 14.56 26.22
C GLU A 240 -2.45 14.28 27.03
N LEU A 241 -1.41 15.06 26.72
CA LEU A 241 -0.29 15.38 27.60
C LEU A 241 0.33 16.69 27.07
N LEU A 242 -0.40 17.79 27.29
CA LEU A 242 0.18 19.05 27.72
C LEU A 242 -0.11 19.17 29.22
#